data_AF-A0A960V0R6-F1
#
_entry.id   AF-A0A960V0R6-F1
#
_cell.length_a   1.000
_cell.length_b   1.000
_cell.length_c   1.000
_cell.angle_alpha   90.00
_cell.angle_beta   90.00
_cell.angle_gamma   90.00
#
_symmetry.space_group_name_H-M   'P 1'
#
loop_
_entity.id
_entity.type
_entity.pdbx_description
1 polymer ?
#
loop_
_entity_poly.entity_id
_entity_poly.type
_entity_poly.pdbx_seq_one_letter_code
_entity_poly.pdbx_strand_id
1 'polypeptide(L)' 'NGGAIALGHPLGASGNRITLSLALELKERDLQWGVAALCIGGGQGIAIVLENAKHVL' A
#
# COMPACT_ATOMS: atom_id res chain seq x y z
N ASN A 1 -0.70 -5.15 -10.93
CA ASN A 1 -1.00 -5.08 -9.47
C ASN A 1 -2.45 -4.81 -9.09
N GLY A 2 -3.24 -4.07 -9.87
CA GLY A 2 -4.70 -3.96 -9.65
C GLY A 2 -5.12 -3.37 -8.30
N GLY A 3 -6.43 -3.12 -8.16
CA GLY A 3 -7.04 -2.55 -6.96
C GLY A 3 -8.20 -3.38 -6.42
N ALA A 4 -8.87 -2.85 -5.40
CA ALA A 4 -9.98 -3.51 -4.73
C ALA A 4 -11.15 -3.91 -5.66
N ILE A 5 -11.38 -3.15 -6.74
CA ILE A 5 -12.42 -3.47 -7.73
C ILE A 5 -12.09 -4.76 -8.48
N ALA A 6 -10.83 -4.96 -8.86
CA ALA A 6 -10.40 -6.10 -9.67
C ALA A 6 -10.07 -7.34 -8.83
N LEU A 7 -9.56 -7.14 -7.61
CA LEU A 7 -9.04 -8.21 -6.76
C LEU A 7 -9.90 -8.50 -5.52
N GLY A 8 -10.95 -7.72 -5.32
CA GLY A 8 -11.81 -7.77 -4.13
C GLY A 8 -11.31 -6.90 -2.98
N HIS A 9 -12.22 -6.65 -2.02
CA HIS A 9 -11.97 -5.88 -0.80
C HIS A 9 -12.28 -6.70 0.46
N PRO A 10 -11.47 -7.71 0.80
CA PRO A 10 -11.60 -8.39 2.08
C PRO A 10 -11.25 -7.40 3.20
N LEU A 11 -12.25 -7.04 4.00
CA LEU A 11 -12.08 -6.11 5.12
C LEU A 11 -11.02 -6.65 6.09
N GLY A 12 -10.16 -5.77 6.61
CA GLY A 12 -9.01 -6.13 7.44
C GLY A 12 -7.77 -6.59 6.65
N ALA A 13 -7.93 -7.39 5.60
CA ALA A 13 -6.79 -7.87 4.79
C ALA A 13 -6.34 -6.87 3.71
N SER A 14 -7.24 -6.00 3.23
CA SER A 14 -6.96 -5.07 2.13
C SER A 14 -5.84 -4.07 2.42
N GLY A 15 -5.71 -3.62 3.69
CA GLY A 15 -4.62 -2.75 4.12
C GLY A 15 -3.26 -3.41 3.92
N ASN A 16 -3.08 -4.61 4.48
CA ASN A 16 -1.84 -5.37 4.30
C ASN A 16 -1.54 -5.67 2.83
N ARG A 17 -2.56 -6.07 2.05
CA ARG A 17 -2.41 -6.35 0.62
C ARG A 17 -1.89 -5.12 -0.14
N ILE A 18 -2.49 -3.94 0.06
CA ILE A 18 -2.07 -2.70 -0.62
C ILE A 18 -0.65 -2.32 -0.19
N THR A 19 -0.36 -2.33 1.11
CA THR A 19 0.96 -1.99 1.67
C THR A 19 2.05 -2.93 1.18
N LEU A 20 1.80 -4.24 1.16
CA LEU A 20 2.76 -5.23 0.66
C LEU A 20 2.98 -5.09 -0.85
N SER A 21 1.92 -4.90 -1.63
CA SER A 21 2.06 -4.62 -3.06
C SER A 21 2.91 -3.37 -3.29
N LEU A 22 2.70 -2.30 -2.52
CA LEU A 22 3.52 -1.09 -2.62
C LEU A 22 4.99 -1.38 -2.28
N ALA A 23 5.27 -2.07 -1.18
CA ALA A 23 6.65 -2.40 -0.78
C ALA A 23 7.39 -3.24 -1.83
N LEU A 24 6.71 -4.24 -2.42
CA LEU A 24 7.26 -5.07 -3.48
C LEU A 24 7.53 -4.25 -4.74
N GLU A 25 6.60 -3.38 -5.14
CA GLU A 25 6.76 -2.49 -6.30
C GLU A 25 7.88 -1.47 -6.12
N LEU A 26 8.02 -0.87 -4.93
CA LEU A 26 9.13 0.03 -4.64
C LEU A 26 10.47 -0.70 -4.77
N LYS A 27 10.56 -1.94 -4.27
CA LYS A 27 11.76 -2.77 -4.35
C LYS A 27 12.10 -3.19 -5.79
N GLU A 28 11.10 -3.58 -6.57
CA GLU A 28 11.24 -4.04 -7.97
C GLU A 28 11.59 -2.88 -8.90
N ARG A 29 11.00 -1.71 -8.68
CA ARG A 29 11.20 -0.51 -9.51
C ARG A 29 12.32 0.40 -9.03
N ASP A 30 12.99 0.03 -7.95
CA ASP A 30 14.07 0.79 -7.30
C ASP A 30 13.69 2.26 -7.02
N LEU A 31 12.49 2.43 -6.45
CA LEU A 31 11.95 3.72 -6.06
C LEU A 31 12.09 3.91 -4.55
N GLN A 32 12.39 5.14 -4.13
CA GLN A 32 12.63 5.45 -2.72
C GLN A 32 11.34 5.54 -1.89
N TRP A 33 10.34 6.26 -2.39
CA TRP A 33 9.14 6.60 -1.60
C TRP A 33 7.86 6.13 -2.28
N GLY A 34 6.89 5.72 -1.47
CA GLY A 34 5.53 5.42 -1.92
C GLY A 34 4.49 5.68 -0.84
N VAL A 35 3.23 5.84 -1.26
CA VAL A 35 2.10 6.08 -0.34
C VAL A 35 1.00 5.05 -0.58
N ALA A 36 0.52 4.45 0.50
CA ALA A 36 -0.71 3.67 0.50
C ALA A 36 -1.76 4.41 1.32
N ALA A 37 -2.96 4.58 0.76
CA ALA A 37 -4.08 5.26 1.41
C ALA A 37 -5.38 4.48 1.23
N LEU A 38 -6.22 4.48 2.26
CA LEU A 38 -7.52 3.80 2.26
C LEU A 38 -8.59 4.67 2.93
N CYS A 39 -9.80 4.66 2.38
CA CYS A 39 -10.98 5.10 3.11
C CYS A 39 -11.45 4.01 4.09
N ILE A 40 -12.16 4.42 5.13
CA ILE A 40 -12.71 3.54 6.15
C ILE A 40 -14.17 3.97 6.40
N GLY A 41 -15.07 2.98 6.54
CA GLY A 41 -16.47 3.23 6.87
C GLY A 41 -16.62 4.06 8.14
N GLY A 42 -17.65 4.92 8.20
CA GLY A 42 -17.80 5.88 9.31
C GLY A 42 -17.03 7.20 9.12
N GLY A 43 -16.58 7.50 7.89
CA GLY A 43 -15.98 8.78 7.55
C GLY A 43 -14.53 8.93 8.00
N GLN A 44 -13.78 7.83 8.08
CA GLN A 44 -12.38 7.82 8.49
C GLN A 44 -11.46 7.52 7.30
N GLY A 45 -10.16 7.79 7.47
CA GLY A 45 -9.15 7.49 6.49
C GLY A 45 -7.81 7.19 7.14
N ILE A 46 -6.98 6.43 6.43
CA ILE A 46 -5.60 6.14 6.84
C ILE A 46 -4.68 6.29 5.64
N ALA A 47 -3.47 6.80 5.88
CA ALA A 47 -2.40 6.85 4.92
C ALA A 47 -1.09 6.46 5.60
N ILE A 48 -0.23 5.78 4.87
CA ILE A 48 1.15 5.47 5.27
C ILE A 48 2.11 5.87 4.16
N VAL A 49 3.28 6.37 4.55
CA VAL A 49 4.41 6.60 3.67
C VAL A 49 5.40 5.46 3.90
N LEU A 50 5.84 4.80 2.83
CA LEU A 50 6.85 3.75 2.88
C LEU A 50 8.12 4.25 2.21
N GLU A 51 9.23 4.09 2.92
CA GLU A 51 10.56 4.14 2.31
C GLU A 51 10.97 2.72 1.90
N ASN A 52 11.56 2.60 0.73
CA ASN A 52 12.16 1.36 0.27
C ASN A 52 13.41 1.06 1.10
N ALA A 53 13.44 -0.15 1.70
CA ALA A 53 14.53 -0.60 2.56
C ALA A 53 15.93 -0.51 1.92
N LYS A 54 16.05 -0.56 0.58
CA LYS A 54 17.33 -0.36 -0.12
C LYS A 54 17.88 1.07 -0.03
N HIS A 55 17.01 2.05 0.19
CA HIS A 55 17.35 3.47 0.25
C HIS A 55 17.46 3.99 1.70
N VAL A 56 17.22 3.12 2.69
CA VAL A 56 17.47 3.43 4.10
C VAL A 56 18.97 3.35 4.34
N LEU A 57 19.57 4.45 4.80
CA LEU A 57 21.00 4.57 5.14
C LEU A 57 21.36 3.76 6.40
#